data_AF-A0A7W0RA34-F1
#
_entry.id   AF-A0A7W0RA34-F1
#
_cell.length_a   1.000
_cell.length_b   1.000
_cell.length_c   1.000
_cell.angle_alpha   90.00
_cell.angle_beta   90.00
_cell.angle_gamma   90.00
#
_symmetry.space_group_name_H-M   'P 1'
#
loop_
_entity.id
_entity.type
_entity.pdbx_description
1 polymer ?
#
loop_
_entity_poly.entity_id
_entity_poly.type
_entity_poly.pdbx_seq_one_letter_code
_entity_poly.pdbx_strand_id
1 'polypeptide(L)'
;MNPLPRLIAYARPYRGRFAAALAAMILYAGASAGITSLIKWMIDDVLTGNVAFSLFAWAVVAGYLVKGVGTYFSTFLMTDIGQRVVRDLRNQLFRHILDQSAGFFARRSSGQLMSRITNDV
;
A
#
# COMPACT_ATOMS: atom_id res chain seq x y z
N MET A 1 -17.98 2.12 21.91
CA MET A 1 -18.20 2.45 20.48
C MET A 1 -16.99 1.97 19.70
N ASN A 2 -17.16 1.08 18.73
CA ASN A 2 -16.01 0.43 18.08
C ASN A 2 -15.34 1.42 17.10
N PRO A 3 -14.04 1.74 17.26
CA PRO A 3 -13.34 2.72 16.41
C PRO A 3 -13.10 2.22 14.98
N LEU A 4 -12.97 0.90 14.81
CA LEU A 4 -12.68 0.23 13.53
C LEU A 4 -13.68 0.55 12.40
N PRO A 5 -15.01 0.44 12.58
CA PRO A 5 -15.96 0.76 11.52
C PRO A 5 -15.96 2.24 11.10
N ARG A 6 -15.59 3.17 11.99
CA ARG A 6 -15.40 4.58 11.62
C ARG A 6 -14.19 4.76 10.72
N LEU A 7 -13.05 4.16 11.06
CA LEU A 7 -11.84 4.18 10.23
C LEU A 7 -12.08 3.60 8.82
N ILE A 8 -12.81 2.48 8.73
CA ILE A 8 -13.16 1.85 7.44
C ILE A 8 -14.04 2.78 6.60
N ALA A 9 -14.88 3.62 7.21
CA ALA A 9 -15.69 4.59 6.48
C ALA A 9 -14.83 5.66 5.78
N TYR A 10 -13.71 6.10 6.38
CA TYR A 10 -12.76 7.03 5.74
C TYR A 10 -11.99 6.40 4.57
N ALA A 11 -11.83 5.07 4.56
CA ALA A 11 -11.21 4.36 3.44
C ALA A 11 -12.19 4.12 2.27
N ARG A 12 -13.52 4.24 2.47
CA ARG A 12 -14.54 3.98 1.43
C ARG A 12 -14.37 4.80 0.14
N PRO A 13 -14.03 6.11 0.17
CA PRO A 13 -13.84 6.89 -1.06
C PRO A 13 -12.69 6.36 -1.93
N TYR A 14 -11.75 5.63 -1.34
CA TYR A 14 -10.55 5.12 -2.00
C TYR A 14 -10.67 3.67 -2.49
N ARG A 15 -11.88 3.09 -2.50
CA ARG A 15 -12.15 1.69 -2.91
C ARG A 15 -11.59 1.32 -4.27
N GLY A 16 -11.66 2.21 -5.26
CA GLY A 16 -11.11 1.94 -6.61
C GLY A 16 -9.59 1.80 -6.59
N ARG A 17 -8.88 2.68 -5.87
CA ARG A 17 -7.42 2.58 -5.68
C ARG A 17 -7.06 1.34 -4.87
N PHE A 18 -7.86 1.00 -3.86
CA PHE A 18 -7.65 -0.21 -3.06
C PHE A 18 -7.81 -1.48 -3.89
N ALA A 19 -8.82 -1.54 -4.76
CA ALA A 19 -9.00 -2.64 -5.70
C ALA A 19 -7.81 -2.77 -6.66
N ALA A 20 -7.29 -1.66 -7.18
CA ALA A 20 -6.08 -1.65 -8.00
C ALA A 20 -4.84 -2.11 -7.22
N ALA A 21 -4.68 -1.70 -5.95
CA ALA A 21 -3.61 -2.17 -5.08
C ALA A 21 -3.70 -3.68 -4.84
N LEU A 22 -4.90 -4.21 -4.59
CA LEU A 22 -5.13 -5.65 -4.45
C LEU A 22 -4.82 -6.42 -5.74
N ALA A 23 -5.22 -5.90 -6.90
CA ALA A 23 -4.88 -6.51 -8.18
C ALA A 23 -3.36 -6.57 -8.40
N ALA A 24 -2.64 -5.49 -8.10
CA ALA A 24 -1.18 -5.46 -8.15
C ALA A 24 -0.55 -6.43 -7.14
N MET A 25 -1.14 -6.58 -5.95
CA MET A 25 -0.70 -7.53 -4.93
C MET A 25 -0.90 -8.99 -5.37
N ILE A 26 -2.01 -9.30 -6.04
CA ILE A 26 -2.27 -10.62 -6.62
C ILE A 26 -1.26 -10.91 -7.74
N LEU A 27 -0.99 -9.93 -8.60
CA LEU A 27 0.01 -10.06 -9.65
C LEU A 27 1.41 -10.30 -9.06
N TYR A 28 1.77 -9.58 -8.00
CA TYR A 28 3.00 -9.81 -7.25
C TYR A 28 3.06 -11.23 -6.66
N ALA A 29 1.99 -11.69 -6.02
CA ALA A 29 1.92 -13.02 -5.42
C ALA A 29 2.05 -14.11 -6.49
N GLY A 30 1.34 -13.96 -7.62
CA GLY A 30 1.42 -14.87 -8.77
C GLY A 30 2.82 -14.90 -9.39
N ALA A 31 3.45 -13.75 -9.57
CA ALA A 31 4.82 -13.67 -10.07
C ALA A 31 5.82 -14.33 -9.09
N SER A 32 5.63 -14.13 -7.78
CA SER A 32 6.47 -14.77 -6.78
C SER A 32 6.33 -16.29 -6.77
N ALA A 33 5.10 -16.82 -6.94
CA ALA A 33 4.88 -18.25 -7.11
C ALA A 33 5.47 -18.77 -8.43
N GLY A 34 5.34 -18.01 -9.52
CA GLY A 34 5.90 -18.35 -10.83
C GLY A 34 7.43 -18.47 -10.81
N ILE A 35 8.13 -17.62 -10.02
CA ILE A 35 9.57 -17.75 -9.83
C ILE A 35 9.94 -19.09 -9.18
N THR A 36 9.13 -19.58 -8.23
CA THR A 36 9.34 -20.93 -7.66
C THR A 36 9.19 -22.01 -8.73
N SER A 37 8.23 -21.87 -9.66
CA SER A 37 8.08 -22.80 -10.79
C SER A 37 9.26 -22.76 -11.77
N LEU A 38 9.91 -21.60 -11.96
CA LEU A 38 11.11 -21.49 -12.79
C LEU A 38 12.27 -22.34 -12.26
N ILE A 39 12.39 -22.51 -10.94
CA ILE A 39 13.43 -23.38 -10.35
C ILE A 39 13.25 -24.82 -10.79
N LYS A 40 12.00 -25.31 -10.81
CA LYS A 40 11.70 -26.66 -11.31
C LYS A 40 12.07 -26.81 -12.78
N TRP A 41 11.68 -25.83 -13.60
CA TRP A 41 12.00 -25.81 -15.03
C TRP A 41 13.52 -25.80 -15.31
N MET A 42 14.29 -25.09 -14.48
CA MET A 42 15.75 -25.11 -14.55
C MET A 42 16.32 -26.52 -14.35
N ILE A 43 15.82 -27.24 -13.35
CA ILE A 43 16.32 -28.57 -12.98
C ILE A 43 15.96 -29.59 -14.05
N ASP A 44 14.69 -29.60 -14.49
CA ASP A 44 14.15 -30.66 -15.34
C ASP A 44 14.55 -30.50 -16.81
N ASP A 45 14.65 -29.26 -17.33
CA ASP A 45 14.79 -29.00 -18.77
C ASP A 45 16.08 -28.27 -19.17
N VAL A 46 16.60 -27.38 -18.32
CA VAL A 46 17.80 -26.60 -18.66
C VAL A 46 19.07 -27.39 -18.38
N LEU A 47 19.14 -28.06 -17.22
CA LEU A 47 20.30 -28.88 -16.85
C LEU A 47 20.42 -30.17 -17.66
N THR A 48 19.30 -30.70 -18.16
CA THR A 48 19.25 -31.88 -19.04
C THR A 48 19.60 -31.56 -20.49
N GLY A 49 19.79 -30.28 -20.82
CA GLY A 49 20.19 -29.81 -22.15
C GLY A 49 19.04 -29.70 -23.16
N ASN A 50 17.78 -29.87 -22.72
CA ASN A 50 16.61 -29.77 -23.59
C ASN A 50 16.26 -28.33 -23.96
N VAL A 51 16.63 -27.36 -23.12
CA VAL A 51 16.34 -25.93 -23.31
C VAL A 51 17.62 -25.09 -23.22
N ALA A 52 17.75 -24.11 -24.11
CA ALA A 52 18.86 -23.17 -24.09
C ALA A 52 18.85 -22.32 -22.81
N PHE A 53 20.01 -22.24 -22.13
CA PHE A 53 20.19 -21.43 -20.91
C PHE A 53 19.81 -19.94 -21.12
N SER A 54 20.03 -19.41 -22.32
CA SER A 54 19.66 -18.03 -22.67
C SER A 54 18.15 -17.77 -22.56
N LEU A 55 17.32 -18.74 -22.93
CA LEU A 55 15.85 -18.62 -22.83
C LEU A 55 15.42 -18.61 -21.36
N PHE A 56 16.02 -19.47 -20.54
CA PHE A 56 15.79 -19.49 -19.10
C PHE A 56 16.18 -18.16 -18.43
N ALA A 57 17.35 -17.62 -18.77
CA ALA A 57 17.81 -16.34 -18.24
C ALA A 57 16.82 -15.19 -18.56
N TRP A 58 16.31 -15.14 -19.80
CA TRP A 58 15.29 -14.15 -20.17
C TRP A 58 13.96 -14.36 -19.44
N ALA A 59 13.52 -15.60 -19.24
CA ALA A 59 12.31 -15.91 -18.48
C ALA A 59 12.43 -15.46 -17.01
N VAL A 60 13.60 -15.66 -16.38
CA VAL A 60 13.87 -15.18 -15.02
C VAL A 60 13.81 -13.65 -14.97
N VAL A 61 14.50 -12.95 -15.89
CA VAL A 61 14.47 -11.49 -15.95
C VAL A 61 13.04 -10.98 -16.13
N ALA A 62 12.27 -11.55 -17.05
CA ALA A 62 10.87 -11.19 -17.27
C ALA A 62 10.02 -11.44 -16.00
N GLY A 63 10.20 -12.58 -15.34
CA GLY A 63 9.49 -12.92 -14.10
C GLY A 63 9.77 -11.92 -12.97
N TYR A 64 11.03 -11.54 -12.77
CA TYR A 64 11.41 -10.54 -11.78
C TYR A 64 10.93 -9.13 -12.14
N LEU A 65 10.90 -8.77 -13.43
CA LEU A 65 10.32 -7.50 -13.88
C LEU A 65 8.83 -7.43 -13.54
N VAL A 66 8.06 -8.46 -13.87
CA VAL A 66 6.63 -8.54 -13.54
C VAL A 66 6.42 -8.47 -12.02
N LYS A 67 7.22 -9.22 -11.25
CA LYS A 67 7.19 -9.17 -9.79
C LYS A 67 7.46 -7.76 -9.26
N GLY A 68 8.50 -7.10 -9.77
CA GLY A 68 8.87 -5.74 -9.37
C GLY A 68 7.78 -4.72 -9.66
N VAL A 69 7.18 -4.78 -10.84
CA VAL A 69 6.03 -3.94 -11.21
C VAL A 69 4.85 -4.16 -10.25
N GLY A 70 4.51 -5.42 -9.97
CA GLY A 70 3.44 -5.76 -9.02
C GLY A 70 3.71 -5.20 -7.62
N THR A 71 4.92 -5.38 -7.08
CA THR A 71 5.30 -4.85 -5.77
C THR A 71 5.26 -3.33 -5.75
N TYR A 72 5.78 -2.68 -6.78
CA TYR A 72 5.82 -1.22 -6.87
C TYR A 72 4.41 -0.63 -6.80
N PHE A 73 3.51 -1.08 -7.69
CA PHE A 73 2.15 -0.55 -7.73
C PHE A 73 1.36 -0.89 -6.46
N SER A 74 1.49 -2.10 -5.93
CA SER A 74 0.83 -2.50 -4.68
C SER A 74 1.27 -1.59 -3.53
N THR A 75 2.58 -1.39 -3.37
CA THR A 75 3.14 -0.57 -2.29
C THR A 75 2.76 0.90 -2.47
N PHE A 76 2.99 1.44 -3.66
CA PHE A 76 2.71 2.85 -3.97
C PHE A 76 1.24 3.20 -3.74
N LEU A 77 0.32 2.40 -4.29
CA LEU A 77 -1.12 2.64 -4.14
C LEU A 77 -1.54 2.52 -2.67
N MET A 78 -1.01 1.53 -1.95
CA MET A 78 -1.34 1.37 -0.53
C MET A 78 -0.84 2.56 0.31
N THR A 79 0.37 3.04 0.04
CA THR A 79 0.91 4.25 0.69
C THR A 79 0.11 5.50 0.34
N ASP A 80 -0.23 5.71 -0.94
CA ASP A 80 -1.04 6.85 -1.39
C ASP A 80 -2.41 6.86 -0.69
N ILE A 81 -3.09 5.71 -0.60
CA ILE A 81 -4.36 5.58 0.12
C ILE A 81 -4.18 5.95 1.59
N GLY A 82 -3.17 5.40 2.27
CA GLY A 82 -2.89 5.71 3.67
C GLY A 82 -2.68 7.20 3.92
N GLN A 83 -1.85 7.85 3.10
CA GLN A 83 -1.58 9.29 3.21
C GLN A 83 -2.83 10.14 2.97
N ARG A 84 -3.68 9.75 2.03
CA ARG A 84 -4.94 10.46 1.77
C ARG A 84 -5.92 10.33 2.94
N VAL A 85 -6.06 9.13 3.52
CA VAL A 85 -6.90 8.93 4.70
C VAL A 85 -6.39 9.78 5.87
N VAL A 86 -5.09 9.79 6.14
CA VAL A 86 -4.47 10.63 7.17
C VAL A 86 -4.72 12.12 6.90
N ARG A 87 -4.57 12.55 5.65
CA ARG A 87 -4.86 13.93 5.23
C ARG A 87 -6.31 14.31 5.49
N ASP A 88 -7.25 13.44 5.18
CA ASP A 88 -8.68 13.69 5.40
C ASP A 88 -9.02 13.77 6.88
N LEU A 89 -8.43 12.89 7.70
CA LEU A 89 -8.56 12.94 9.16
C LEU A 89 -8.00 14.25 9.71
N ARG A 90 -6.77 14.63 9.34
CA ARG A 90 -6.15 15.89 9.77
C ARG A 90 -7.01 17.09 9.39
N ASN A 91 -7.55 17.13 8.18
CA ASN A 91 -8.42 18.21 7.72
C ASN A 91 -9.72 18.30 8.52
N GLN A 92 -10.35 17.17 8.84
CA GLN A 92 -11.57 17.16 9.65
C GLN A 92 -11.31 17.57 11.10
N LEU A 93 -10.21 17.08 11.68
CA LEU A 93 -9.79 17.44 13.04
C LEU A 93 -9.46 18.93 13.13
N PHE A 94 -8.74 19.47 12.13
CA PHE A 94 -8.40 20.88 12.08
C PHE A 94 -9.63 21.79 12.00
N ARG A 95 -10.58 21.49 11.09
CA ARG A 95 -11.85 22.25 11.01
C ARG A 95 -12.62 22.20 12.32
N HIS A 96 -12.73 21.02 12.92
CA HIS A 96 -13.46 20.86 14.19
C HIS A 96 -12.82 21.63 15.35
N ILE A 97 -11.48 21.75 15.37
CA ILE A 97 -10.76 22.56 16.36
C ILE A 97 -11.01 24.04 16.13
N LEU A 98 -10.99 24.52 14.89
CA LEU A 98 -11.23 25.94 14.58
C LEU A 98 -12.64 26.41 14.97
N ASP A 99 -13.63 25.53 14.90
CA ASP A 99 -15.02 25.82 15.32
C ASP A 99 -15.23 25.80 16.85
N GLN A 100 -14.18 25.60 17.65
CA GLN A 100 -14.30 25.61 19.12
C GLN A 100 -14.39 27.02 19.70
N SER A 101 -14.98 27.13 20.89
CA SER A 101 -15.14 28.41 21.59
C SER A 101 -13.81 29.02 22.05
N ALA A 102 -13.75 30.34 22.22
CA ALA A 102 -12.57 31.02 22.77
C ALA A 102 -12.13 30.45 24.14
N GLY A 103 -13.07 29.99 24.97
CA GLY A 103 -12.78 29.33 26.24
C GLY A 103 -12.09 27.97 26.12
N PHE A 104 -12.24 27.28 24.98
CA PHE A 104 -11.48 26.06 24.68
C PHE A 104 -10.00 26.40 24.46
N PHE A 105 -9.72 27.44 23.67
CA PHE A 105 -8.36 27.91 23.39
C PHE A 105 -7.69 28.55 24.61
N ALA A 106 -8.44 29.19 25.50
CA ALA A 106 -7.91 29.72 26.75
C ALA A 106 -7.36 28.64 27.70
N ARG A 107 -7.82 27.39 27.56
CA ARG A 107 -7.44 26.25 28.43
C ARG A 107 -6.42 25.29 27.79
N ARG A 108 -6.08 25.47 26.51
CA ARG A 108 -5.20 24.55 25.77
C ARG A 108 -4.22 25.34 24.91
N SER A 109 -2.94 25.02 25.00
CA SER A 109 -1.94 25.66 24.15
C SER A 109 -2.10 25.22 22.69
N SER A 110 -1.88 26.15 21.77
CA SER A 110 -1.87 25.89 20.32
C SER A 110 -0.85 24.80 19.95
N GLY A 111 0.31 24.77 20.61
CA GLY A 111 1.33 23.74 20.42
C GLY A 111 0.85 22.32 20.80
N GLN A 112 0.08 22.19 21.89
CA GLN A 112 -0.48 20.90 22.28
C GLN A 112 -1.54 20.41 21.28
N LEU A 113 -2.35 21.32 20.72
CA LEU A 113 -3.33 20.98 19.69
C LEU A 113 -2.66 20.54 18.39
N MET A 114 -1.62 21.25 17.93
CA MET A 114 -0.86 20.89 16.73
C MET A 114 -0.12 19.56 16.87
N SER A 115 0.43 19.27 18.06
CA SER A 115 1.07 17.97 18.34
C SER A 115 0.06 16.83 18.19
N ARG A 116 -1.16 16.95 18.73
CA ARG A 116 -2.20 15.93 18.60
C ARG A 116 -2.63 15.70 17.15
N ILE A 117 -2.77 16.76 16.35
CA ILE A 117 -3.13 16.62 14.91
C ILE A 117 -2.02 15.89 14.13
N THR A 118 -0.76 16.09 14.50
CA THR A 118 0.37 15.56 13.75
C THR A 118 0.72 14.13 14.18
N ASN A 119 0.71 13.85 15.49
CA ASN A 119 1.22 12.62 16.08
C ASN A 119 0.14 11.59 16.44
N ASP A 120 -1.07 12.02 16.79
CA ASP A 120 -2.13 11.10 17.23
C ASP A 120 -3.02 10.61 16.06
N VAL A 121 -2.80 11.15 14.84
CA VAL A 121 -3.53 10.79 13.61
C VAL A 121 -2.77 9.75 12.80
#